data_AF-A0A5M4D2U7-F1
#
_entry.id   AF-A0A5M4D2U7-F1
#
_cell.length_a   1.000
_cell.length_b   1.000
_cell.length_c   1.000
_cell.angle_alpha   90.00
_cell.angle_beta   90.00
_cell.angle_gamma   90.00
#
_symmetry.space_group_name_H-M   'P 1'
#
loop_
_entity.id
_entity.type
_entity.pdbx_description
1 polymer ?
#
loop_
_entity_poly.entity_id
_entity_poly.type
_entity_poly.pdbx_seq_one_letter_code
_entity_poly.pdbx_strand_id
1 'polypeptide(L)'
;MSDTNPNTPTVEELSAQLAALRATLAKSVGLGEEADETAILARITDTTKERDEAKARAADVEARWAGEKVDAALREAFAKSGAREEHYEDFRNLAGALFHVDPKTGRVVTKPDAPNTVPGSEPLAWIHAELKSRRGFWWPGNVSGNARGGGIGANPHGDDSCFRPGPTWNLTAQFAYEGRHGSIAADAARRRYGGGR
;
A
#
# COMPACT_ATOMS: atom_id res chain seq x y z
N MET A 1 5.12 -21.48 79.99
CA MET A 1 6.31 -20.76 79.49
C MET A 1 6.01 -20.46 78.04
N SER A 2 5.90 -19.19 77.71
CA SER A 2 5.49 -18.68 76.41
C SER A 2 6.59 -18.96 75.38
N ASP A 3 6.25 -19.76 74.37
CA ASP A 3 7.08 -19.99 73.17
C ASP A 3 7.11 -18.70 72.32
N THR A 4 7.89 -17.71 72.78
CA THR A 4 8.27 -16.57 71.94
C THR A 4 9.44 -17.02 71.07
N ASN A 5 9.14 -17.33 69.80
CA ASN A 5 10.15 -17.64 68.79
C ASN A 5 11.13 -16.44 68.71
N PRO A 6 12.44 -16.63 69.00
CA PRO A 6 13.43 -15.56 69.06
C PRO A 6 13.69 -14.88 67.70
N ASN A 7 13.10 -15.38 66.62
CA ASN A 7 13.17 -14.81 65.27
C ASN A 7 11.94 -13.99 64.87
N THR A 8 11.04 -13.64 65.79
CA THR A 8 9.87 -12.82 65.46
C THR A 8 10.29 -11.35 65.45
N PRO A 9 10.26 -10.64 64.30
CA PRO A 9 10.65 -9.26 64.24
C PRO A 9 9.76 -8.41 65.14
N THR A 10 10.36 -7.45 65.82
CA THR A 10 9.65 -6.53 66.72
C THR A 10 8.82 -5.53 65.91
N VAL A 11 7.84 -4.91 66.57
CA VAL A 11 7.03 -3.84 65.95
C VAL A 11 7.90 -2.66 65.51
N GLU A 12 8.99 -2.39 66.23
CA GLU A 12 9.97 -1.35 65.90
C GLU A 12 10.76 -1.71 64.63
N GLU A 13 11.21 -2.96 64.49
CA GLU A 13 11.89 -3.44 63.28
C GLU A 13 10.96 -3.41 62.06
N LEU A 14 9.71 -3.84 62.22
CA LEU A 14 8.71 -3.80 61.16
C LEU A 14 8.36 -2.36 60.73
N SER A 15 8.27 -1.43 61.67
CA SER A 15 7.99 -0.03 61.35
C SER A 15 9.16 0.66 60.65
N ALA A 16 10.41 0.36 61.05
CA ALA A 16 11.61 0.83 60.36
C ALA A 16 11.71 0.28 58.93
N GLN A 17 11.41 -1.00 58.73
CA GLN A 17 11.36 -1.61 57.40
C GLN A 17 10.28 -0.99 56.51
N LEU A 18 9.08 -0.73 57.05
CA LEU A 18 8.00 -0.08 56.33
C LEU A 18 8.39 1.35 55.91
N ALA A 19 9.03 2.12 56.80
CA ALA A 19 9.51 3.46 56.49
C ALA A 19 10.57 3.44 55.38
N ALA A 20 11.51 2.51 55.42
CA ALA A 20 12.53 2.34 54.38
C ALA A 20 11.92 1.97 53.01
N LEU A 21 10.90 1.10 53.00
CA LEU A 21 10.18 0.74 51.77
C LEU A 21 9.42 1.94 51.19
N ARG A 22 8.75 2.73 52.04
CA ARG A 22 8.04 3.95 51.62
C ARG A 22 9.00 4.99 51.04
N ALA A 23 10.13 5.25 51.70
CA ALA A 23 11.15 6.17 51.20
C ALA A 23 11.72 5.71 49.84
N THR A 24 11.97 4.41 49.69
CA THR A 24 12.44 3.82 48.42
C THR A 24 11.40 3.99 47.32
N LEU A 25 10.12 3.72 47.62
CA LEU A 25 9.03 3.87 46.66
C LEU A 25 8.82 5.33 46.26
N ALA A 26 8.81 6.25 47.23
CA ALA A 26 8.72 7.69 46.99
C ALA A 26 9.83 8.17 46.05
N LYS A 27 11.08 7.79 46.34
CA LYS A 27 12.23 8.12 45.50
C LYS A 27 12.12 7.55 44.08
N SER A 28 11.60 6.33 43.93
CA SER A 28 11.41 5.69 42.62
C SER A 28 10.43 6.45 41.71
N VAL A 29 9.48 7.19 42.30
CA VAL A 29 8.52 8.03 41.58
C VAL A 29 8.88 9.52 41.58
N GLY A 30 10.09 9.85 42.05
CA GLY A 30 10.64 11.21 42.05
C GLY A 30 10.13 12.12 43.17
N LEU A 31 9.57 11.54 44.24
CA LEU A 31 9.17 12.27 45.45
C LEU A 31 10.29 12.24 46.51
N GLY A 32 10.20 13.14 47.49
CA GLY A 32 11.07 13.13 48.66
C GLY A 32 10.79 11.95 49.60
N GLU A 33 11.75 11.58 50.44
CA GLU A 33 11.67 10.40 51.33
C GLU A 33 10.56 10.51 52.39
N GLU A 34 10.14 11.74 52.72
CA GLU A 34 9.05 12.06 53.65
C GLU A 34 7.66 12.10 53.00
N ALA A 35 7.54 11.72 51.73
CA ALA A 35 6.24 11.72 51.04
C ALA A 35 5.27 10.73 51.69
N ASP A 36 4.04 11.18 51.91
CA ASP A 36 3.00 10.30 52.43
C ASP A 36 2.51 9.30 51.37
N GLU A 37 1.82 8.25 51.84
CA GLU A 37 1.35 7.17 50.98
C GLU A 37 0.36 7.68 49.90
N THR A 38 -0.44 8.69 50.23
CA THR A 38 -1.40 9.30 49.30
C THR A 38 -0.69 10.00 48.15
N ALA A 39 0.36 10.77 48.43
CA ALA A 39 1.17 11.46 47.43
C ALA A 39 1.91 10.45 46.54
N ILE A 40 2.44 9.37 47.13
CA ILE A 40 3.10 8.30 46.38
C ILE A 40 2.10 7.62 45.43
N LEU A 41 0.91 7.24 45.91
CA LEU A 41 -0.13 6.61 45.08
C LEU A 41 -0.64 7.54 43.98
N ALA A 42 -0.84 8.82 44.28
CA ALA A 42 -1.21 9.82 43.28
C ALA A 42 -0.14 9.90 42.18
N ARG A 43 1.14 9.98 42.55
CA ARG A 43 2.24 10.07 41.58
C ARG A 43 2.38 8.80 40.74
N ILE A 44 2.19 7.62 41.32
CA ILE A 44 2.16 6.35 40.57
C ILE A 44 1.02 6.37 39.54
N THR A 45 -0.16 6.86 39.93
CA THR A 45 -1.32 6.95 39.05
C THR A 45 -1.05 7.91 37.90
N ASP A 46 -0.52 9.09 38.18
CA ASP A 46 -0.13 10.08 37.17
C ASP A 46 0.92 9.53 36.21
N THR A 47 1.97 8.91 36.74
CA THR A 47 3.04 8.30 35.92
C THR A 47 2.51 7.18 35.04
N THR A 48 1.55 6.41 35.54
CA THR A 48 0.88 5.34 34.77
C THR A 48 0.07 5.93 33.61
N LYS A 49 -0.68 7.01 33.88
CA LYS A 49 -1.43 7.73 32.84
C LYS A 49 -0.49 8.35 31.79
N GLU A 50 0.56 9.04 32.23
CA GLU A 50 1.58 9.62 31.34
C GLU A 50 2.21 8.55 30.44
N ARG A 51 2.54 7.37 31.01
CA ARG A 51 3.08 6.23 30.27
C ARG A 51 2.10 5.73 29.22
N ASP A 52 0.83 5.57 29.57
CA ASP A 52 -0.16 5.01 28.66
C ASP A 52 -0.51 6.00 27.54
N GLU A 53 -0.56 7.29 27.83
CA GLU A 53 -0.64 8.35 26.81
C GLU A 53 0.59 8.38 25.91
N ALA A 54 1.80 8.23 26.46
CA ALA A 54 3.02 8.19 25.69
C ALA A 54 3.06 6.97 24.75
N LYS A 55 2.60 5.80 25.21
CA LYS A 55 2.45 4.60 24.38
C LYS A 55 1.45 4.82 23.25
N ALA A 56 0.32 5.46 23.53
CA ALA A 56 -0.67 5.78 22.50
C ALA A 56 -0.09 6.74 21.44
N ARG A 57 0.64 7.78 21.87
CA ARG A 57 1.32 8.71 20.95
C ARG A 57 2.41 8.01 20.13
N ALA A 58 3.19 7.14 20.74
CA ALA A 58 4.22 6.37 20.03
C ALA A 58 3.60 5.49 18.94
N ALA A 59 2.52 4.77 19.25
CA ALA A 59 1.82 3.93 18.28
C ALA A 59 1.24 4.74 17.10
N ASP A 60 0.67 5.92 17.35
CA ASP A 60 0.16 6.81 16.29
C ASP A 60 1.29 7.33 15.39
N VAL A 61 2.40 7.76 15.97
CA VAL A 61 3.58 8.23 15.20
C VAL A 61 4.16 7.09 14.37
N GLU A 62 4.30 5.89 14.93
CA GLU A 62 4.80 4.72 14.22
C GLU A 62 3.89 4.34 13.05
N ALA A 63 2.57 4.37 13.25
CA ALA A 63 1.60 4.09 12.19
C ALA A 63 1.67 5.13 11.05
N ARG A 64 1.78 6.42 11.38
CA ARG A 64 1.94 7.50 10.38
C ARG A 64 3.23 7.35 9.60
N TRP A 65 4.34 7.11 10.29
CA TRP A 65 5.65 6.94 9.66
C TRP A 65 5.70 5.71 8.76
N ALA A 66 5.07 4.61 9.17
CA ALA A 66 4.93 3.43 8.32
C ALA A 66 4.11 3.74 7.06
N GLY A 67 3.00 4.48 7.19
CA GLY A 67 2.19 4.93 6.05
C GLY A 67 2.98 5.80 5.07
N GLU A 68 3.70 6.81 5.58
CA GLU A 68 4.55 7.69 4.77
C GLU A 68 5.65 6.93 4.03
N LYS A 69 6.28 5.95 4.69
CA LYS A 69 7.27 5.08 4.06
C LYS A 69 6.70 4.25 2.92
N VAL A 70 5.53 3.66 3.14
CA VAL A 70 4.84 2.88 2.10
C VAL A 70 4.52 3.79 0.92
N ASP A 71 3.91 4.95 1.16
CA ASP A 71 3.58 5.91 0.10
C ASP A 71 4.81 6.40 -0.67
N ALA A 72 5.92 6.69 0.02
CA ALA A 72 7.16 7.09 -0.62
C ALA A 72 7.74 5.98 -1.51
N ALA A 73 7.77 4.73 -1.01
CA ALA A 73 8.25 3.59 -1.77
C ALA A 73 7.36 3.27 -2.98
N LEU A 74 6.03 3.39 -2.81
CA LEU A 74 5.07 3.21 -3.90
C LEU A 74 5.25 4.28 -4.97
N ARG A 75 5.39 5.55 -4.59
CA ARG A 75 5.65 6.66 -5.53
C ARG A 75 6.93 6.44 -6.32
N GLU A 76 8.02 6.10 -5.64
CA GLU A 76 9.30 5.83 -6.26
C GLU A 76 9.23 4.64 -7.24
N ALA A 77 8.59 3.55 -6.83
CA ALA A 77 8.43 2.37 -7.67
C ALA A 77 7.55 2.66 -8.89
N PHE A 78 6.46 3.42 -8.73
CA PHE A 78 5.60 3.81 -9.84
C PHE A 78 6.34 4.67 -10.86
N ALA A 79 7.09 5.68 -10.40
CA ALA A 79 7.91 6.52 -11.27
C ALA A 79 8.95 5.70 -12.06
N LYS A 80 9.59 4.71 -11.40
CA LYS A 80 10.55 3.80 -12.04
C LYS A 80 9.91 2.80 -13.00
N SER A 81 8.63 2.48 -12.83
CA SER A 81 7.95 1.46 -13.63
C SER A 81 7.72 1.86 -15.09
N GLY A 82 7.77 3.16 -15.41
CA GLY A 82 7.43 3.68 -16.73
C GLY A 82 5.93 3.72 -17.04
N ALA A 83 5.07 3.58 -16.02
CA ALA A 83 3.64 3.83 -16.14
C ALA A 83 3.35 5.33 -16.32
N ARG A 84 2.21 5.66 -16.93
CA ARG A 84 1.75 7.05 -17.09
C ARG A 84 1.37 7.63 -15.73
N GLU A 85 1.83 8.84 -15.45
CA GLU A 85 1.62 9.55 -14.18
C GLU A 85 0.14 9.77 -13.87
N GLU A 86 -0.71 9.95 -14.89
CA GLU A 86 -2.16 10.09 -14.79
C GLU A 86 -2.85 8.95 -14.01
N HIS A 87 -2.22 7.77 -13.94
CA HIS A 87 -2.76 6.61 -13.24
C HIS A 87 -2.19 6.43 -11.83
N TYR A 88 -1.38 7.37 -11.34
CA TYR A 88 -0.75 7.25 -10.03
C TYR A 88 -1.78 7.19 -8.88
N GLU A 89 -2.84 7.98 -8.93
CA GLU A 89 -3.86 7.97 -7.87
C GLU A 89 -4.61 6.62 -7.81
N ASP A 90 -4.97 6.04 -8.96
CA ASP A 90 -5.59 4.71 -9.01
C ASP A 90 -4.62 3.63 -8.53
N PHE A 91 -3.35 3.71 -8.96
CA PHE A 91 -2.28 2.86 -8.46
C PHE A 91 -2.14 2.95 -6.93
N ARG A 92 -2.09 4.15 -6.37
CA ARG A 92 -1.90 4.38 -4.93
C ARG A 92 -3.05 3.78 -4.14
N ASN A 93 -4.29 3.98 -4.59
CA ASN A 93 -5.47 3.41 -3.93
C ASN A 93 -5.46 1.89 -3.95
N LEU A 94 -5.02 1.28 -5.05
CA LEU A 94 -4.94 -0.18 -5.18
C LEU A 94 -3.78 -0.76 -4.35
N ALA A 95 -2.60 -0.13 -4.41
CA ALA A 95 -1.39 -0.61 -3.75
C ALA A 95 -1.37 -0.33 -2.24
N GLY A 96 -1.98 0.76 -1.76
CA GLY A 96 -1.96 1.14 -0.34
C GLY A 96 -2.54 0.07 0.59
N ALA A 97 -3.49 -0.74 0.12
CA ALA A 97 -4.03 -1.85 0.89
C ALA A 97 -3.12 -3.09 0.92
N LEU A 98 -2.24 -3.24 -0.08
CA LEU A 98 -1.45 -4.46 -0.33
C LEU A 98 -0.06 -4.42 0.32
N PHE A 99 0.50 -3.24 0.58
CA PHE A 99 1.86 -3.09 1.08
C PHE A 99 1.90 -2.72 2.57
N HIS A 100 2.99 -3.11 3.22
CA HIS A 100 3.32 -2.75 4.60
C HIS A 100 4.84 -2.65 4.76
N VAL A 101 5.29 -2.07 5.87
CA VAL A 101 6.69 -2.14 6.28
C VAL A 101 6.91 -3.45 7.01
N ASP A 102 7.81 -4.29 6.52
CA ASP A 102 8.23 -5.51 7.22
C ASP A 102 8.99 -5.13 8.50
N PRO A 103 8.53 -5.55 9.69
CA PRO A 103 9.17 -5.22 10.96
C PRO A 103 10.59 -5.80 11.10
N LYS A 104 10.95 -6.85 10.36
CA LYS A 104 12.27 -7.48 10.45
C LYS A 104 13.33 -6.80 9.58
N THR A 105 12.96 -6.43 8.37
CA THR A 105 13.89 -5.86 7.38
C THR A 105 13.76 -4.36 7.24
N GLY A 106 12.67 -3.76 7.73
CA GLY A 106 12.35 -2.34 7.57
C GLY A 106 11.98 -1.94 6.14
N ARG A 107 11.83 -2.93 5.23
CA ARG A 107 11.52 -2.71 3.82
C ARG A 107 10.01 -2.69 3.58
N VAL A 108 9.59 -1.98 2.54
CA VAL A 108 8.19 -2.01 2.10
C VAL A 108 7.98 -3.23 1.22
N VAL A 109 7.09 -4.12 1.63
CA VAL A 109 6.79 -5.38 0.92
C VAL A 109 5.29 -5.68 0.95
N THR A 110 4.84 -6.51 0.02
CA THR A 110 3.45 -6.99 0.01
C THR A 110 3.11 -7.76 1.29
N LYS A 111 1.90 -7.56 1.80
CA LYS A 111 1.40 -8.24 2.99
C LYS A 111 1.24 -9.74 2.72
N PRO A 112 1.44 -10.60 3.73
CA PRO A 112 1.31 -12.06 3.57
C PRO A 112 -0.13 -12.51 3.30
N ASP A 113 -1.11 -11.74 3.72
CA ASP A 113 -2.55 -11.97 3.55
C ASP A 113 -3.16 -11.19 2.37
N ALA A 114 -2.34 -10.47 1.59
CA ALA A 114 -2.80 -9.70 0.45
C ALA A 114 -3.39 -10.64 -0.64
N PRO A 115 -4.65 -10.43 -1.06
CA PRO A 115 -5.30 -11.31 -2.01
C PRO A 115 -4.67 -11.19 -3.41
N ASN A 116 -4.49 -12.33 -4.08
CA ASN A 116 -3.97 -12.41 -5.44
C ASN A 116 -2.62 -11.71 -5.64
N THR A 117 -1.73 -11.80 -4.65
CA THR A 117 -0.41 -11.19 -4.70
C THR A 117 0.64 -12.12 -4.11
N VAL A 118 1.85 -12.09 -4.66
CA VAL A 118 2.98 -12.84 -4.11
C VAL A 118 3.46 -12.15 -2.82
N PRO A 119 3.41 -12.83 -1.66
CA PRO A 119 3.88 -12.29 -0.38
C PRO A 119 5.34 -11.89 -0.39
N GLY A 120 5.70 -10.81 0.32
CA GLY A 120 7.08 -10.37 0.49
C GLY A 120 7.71 -9.74 -0.76
N SER A 121 6.91 -9.42 -1.78
CA SER A 121 7.39 -8.78 -3.01
C SER A 121 7.66 -7.29 -2.79
N GLU A 122 8.76 -6.79 -3.33
CA GLU A 122 9.03 -5.35 -3.37
C GLU A 122 8.10 -4.64 -4.37
N PRO A 123 7.74 -3.36 -4.13
CA PRO A 123 6.77 -2.63 -4.96
C PRO A 123 7.06 -2.65 -6.45
N LEU A 124 8.31 -2.43 -6.86
CA LEU A 124 8.67 -2.40 -8.29
C LEU A 124 8.55 -3.78 -8.94
N ALA A 125 8.96 -4.83 -8.23
CA ALA A 125 8.83 -6.20 -8.71
C ALA A 125 7.36 -6.59 -8.89
N TRP A 126 6.52 -6.23 -7.92
CA TRP A 126 5.08 -6.44 -7.99
C TRP A 126 4.43 -5.68 -9.15
N ILE A 127 4.82 -4.42 -9.36
CA ILE A 127 4.32 -3.62 -10.48
C ILE A 127 4.59 -4.32 -11.82
N HIS A 128 5.82 -4.82 -12.03
CA HIS A 128 6.19 -5.46 -13.28
C HIS A 128 5.59 -6.86 -13.45
N ALA A 129 5.52 -7.65 -12.38
CA ALA A 129 5.05 -9.03 -12.44
C ALA A 129 3.52 -9.13 -12.50
N GLU A 130 2.81 -8.33 -11.71
CA GLU A 130 1.36 -8.49 -11.52
C GLU A 130 0.58 -7.32 -12.12
N LEU A 131 0.90 -6.09 -11.71
CA LEU A 131 0.09 -4.92 -12.09
C LEU A 131 0.10 -4.69 -13.60
N LYS A 132 1.27 -4.82 -14.25
CA LYS A 132 1.41 -4.65 -15.70
C LYS A 132 0.58 -5.64 -16.51
N SER A 133 0.35 -6.85 -15.99
CA SER A 133 -0.51 -7.85 -16.64
C SER A 133 -2.00 -7.50 -16.53
N ARG A 134 -2.42 -6.92 -15.40
CA ARG A 134 -3.84 -6.59 -15.10
C ARG A 134 -4.26 -5.22 -15.63
N ARG A 135 -3.32 -4.29 -15.73
CA ARG A 135 -3.53 -2.88 -16.07
C ARG A 135 -2.56 -2.44 -17.16
N GLY A 136 -2.46 -3.25 -18.22
CA GLY A 136 -1.48 -3.02 -19.27
C GLY A 136 -1.54 -1.61 -19.87
N PHE A 137 -2.76 -1.07 -20.04
CA PHE A 137 -3.03 0.24 -20.62
C PHE A 137 -2.39 1.43 -19.86
N TRP A 138 -1.91 1.22 -18.62
CA TRP A 138 -1.17 2.24 -17.88
C TRP A 138 0.23 2.50 -18.44
N TRP A 139 0.78 1.58 -19.24
CA TRP A 139 2.10 1.72 -19.84
C TRP A 139 2.02 2.20 -21.30
N PRO A 140 2.88 3.14 -21.72
CA PRO A 140 3.02 3.51 -23.12
C PRO A 140 3.35 2.29 -23.99
N GLY A 141 2.72 2.20 -25.17
CA GLY A 141 2.96 1.10 -26.12
C GLY A 141 2.34 -0.25 -25.74
N ASN A 142 1.65 -0.35 -24.60
CA ASN A 142 0.98 -1.58 -24.22
C ASN A 142 -0.43 -1.61 -24.80
N VAL A 143 -0.60 -2.36 -25.88
CA VAL A 143 -1.89 -2.58 -26.55
C VAL A 143 -2.70 -3.63 -25.79
N SER A 144 -3.05 -3.35 -24.53
CA SER A 144 -3.84 -4.29 -23.73
C SER A 144 -5.33 -3.97 -23.86
N GLY A 145 -5.96 -4.57 -24.87
CA GLY A 145 -7.41 -4.49 -25.08
C GLY A 145 -7.79 -4.78 -26.53
N ASN A 146 -7.66 -6.03 -26.97
CA ASN A 146 -8.22 -6.55 -28.23
C ASN A 146 -7.90 -5.83 -29.55
N ALA A 147 -7.08 -4.78 -29.56
CA ALA A 147 -6.55 -4.20 -30.77
C ALA A 147 -5.34 -5.02 -31.23
N ARG A 148 -5.58 -6.18 -31.85
CA ARG A 148 -4.62 -6.72 -32.83
C ARG A 148 -4.61 -5.78 -34.03
N GLY A 149 -3.99 -4.60 -33.86
CA GLY A 149 -3.50 -3.81 -34.97
C GLY A 149 -2.49 -4.70 -35.70
N GLY A 150 -2.81 -5.00 -36.96
CA GLY A 150 -2.19 -6.05 -37.74
C GLY A 150 -0.68 -6.09 -37.62
N GLY A 151 -0.15 -7.31 -37.61
CA GLY A 151 1.27 -7.54 -37.82
C GLY A 151 1.77 -6.73 -39.02
N ILE A 152 3.05 -6.38 -38.95
CA ILE A 152 3.82 -5.79 -40.04
C ILE A 152 3.69 -6.72 -41.26
N GLY A 153 2.67 -6.45 -42.05
CA GLY A 153 2.26 -7.16 -43.25
C GLY A 153 1.66 -6.09 -44.14
N ALA A 154 2.25 -5.91 -45.31
CA ALA A 154 2.05 -4.78 -46.19
C ALA A 154 0.58 -4.63 -46.65
N ASN A 155 -0.23 -3.91 -45.88
CA ASN A 155 -1.27 -3.02 -46.38
C ASN A 155 -1.81 -2.17 -45.21
N PRO A 156 -1.47 -0.87 -45.09
CA PRO A 156 -1.88 -0.02 -43.96
C PRO A 156 -3.41 0.18 -43.83
N HIS A 157 -4.19 -0.40 -44.73
CA HIS A 157 -5.64 -0.28 -44.81
C HIS A 157 -6.38 -1.63 -44.66
N GLY A 158 -5.68 -2.77 -44.54
CA GLY A 158 -6.34 -4.08 -44.52
C GLY A 158 -6.89 -4.50 -45.90
N ASP A 159 -7.70 -5.57 -45.95
CA ASP A 159 -8.39 -6.01 -47.17
C ASP A 159 -9.61 -5.10 -47.44
N ASP A 160 -9.51 -4.28 -48.49
CA ASP A 160 -10.52 -3.31 -48.92
C ASP A 160 -11.48 -3.88 -49.99
N SER A 161 -11.44 -5.19 -50.26
CA SER A 161 -12.25 -5.85 -51.29
C SER A 161 -13.76 -5.76 -51.05
N CYS A 162 -14.19 -5.43 -49.82
CA CYS A 162 -15.60 -5.17 -49.50
C CYS A 162 -16.19 -3.93 -50.19
N PHE A 163 -15.33 -3.03 -50.69
CA PHE A 163 -15.71 -1.87 -51.49
C PHE A 163 -15.68 -2.13 -53.01
N ARG A 164 -15.10 -3.25 -53.46
CA ARG A 164 -14.99 -3.60 -54.88
C ARG A 164 -16.36 -4.02 -55.44
N PRO A 165 -16.84 -3.43 -56.56
CA PRO A 165 -18.04 -3.90 -57.24
C PRO A 165 -17.91 -5.37 -57.66
N GLY A 166 -18.91 -6.18 -57.32
CA GLY A 166 -18.94 -7.60 -57.65
C GLY A 166 -19.25 -8.49 -56.44
N PRO A 167 -18.82 -9.76 -56.45
CA PRO A 167 -19.22 -10.76 -55.43
C PRO A 167 -18.68 -10.47 -54.03
N THR A 168 -17.67 -9.61 -53.91
CA THR A 168 -17.10 -9.18 -52.63
C THR A 168 -17.75 -7.90 -52.09
N TRP A 169 -18.65 -7.25 -52.83
CA TRP A 169 -19.31 -6.04 -52.38
C TRP A 169 -20.27 -6.34 -51.22
N ASN A 170 -20.02 -5.76 -50.05
CA ASN A 170 -20.83 -6.02 -48.85
C ASN A 170 -20.87 -4.79 -47.93
N LEU A 171 -22.06 -4.19 -47.80
CA LEU A 171 -22.28 -2.99 -47.00
C LEU A 171 -21.97 -3.18 -45.51
N THR A 172 -22.31 -4.34 -44.93
CA THR A 172 -22.02 -4.67 -43.53
C THR A 172 -20.50 -4.76 -43.30
N ALA A 173 -19.77 -5.36 -44.24
CA ALA A 173 -18.32 -5.43 -44.18
C ALA A 173 -17.66 -4.04 -44.35
N GLN A 174 -18.28 -3.13 -45.11
CA GLN A 174 -17.81 -1.74 -45.22
C GLN A 174 -17.97 -0.96 -43.90
N PHE A 175 -19.10 -1.10 -43.20
CA PHE A 175 -19.25 -0.48 -41.87
C PHE A 175 -18.28 -1.07 -40.85
N ALA A 176 -18.07 -2.39 -40.88
CA ALA A 176 -17.09 -3.04 -40.02
C ALA A 176 -15.64 -2.64 -40.36
N TYR A 177 -15.36 -2.32 -41.62
CA TYR A 177 -14.07 -1.78 -42.05
C TYR A 177 -13.89 -0.33 -41.58
N GLU A 178 -14.91 0.52 -41.74
CA GLU A 178 -14.88 1.92 -41.28
C GLU A 178 -14.71 2.01 -39.75
N GLY A 179 -15.39 1.15 -38.98
CA GLY A 179 -15.20 1.08 -37.54
C GLY A 179 -13.80 0.60 -37.11
N ARG A 180 -13.10 -0.18 -37.95
CA ARG A 180 -11.76 -0.70 -37.66
C ARG A 180 -10.62 0.20 -38.14
N HIS A 181 -10.81 0.89 -39.27
CA HIS A 181 -9.75 1.63 -39.96
C HIS A 181 -10.01 3.14 -40.05
N GLY A 182 -11.20 3.59 -39.60
CA GLY A 182 -11.61 4.99 -39.63
C GLY A 182 -12.21 5.43 -40.97
N SER A 183 -12.94 6.55 -40.94
CA SER A 183 -13.65 7.12 -42.09
C SER A 183 -12.72 7.51 -43.25
N ILE A 184 -11.52 8.03 -42.96
CA ILE A 184 -10.53 8.42 -43.98
C ILE A 184 -10.11 7.20 -44.83
N ALA A 185 -9.88 6.05 -44.21
CA ALA A 185 -9.50 4.82 -44.91
C ALA A 185 -10.67 4.24 -45.71
N ALA A 186 -11.89 4.32 -45.18
CA ALA A 186 -13.11 3.92 -45.89
C ALA A 186 -13.35 4.81 -47.12
N ASP A 187 -13.13 6.12 -47.01
CA ASP A 187 -13.25 7.05 -48.13
C ASP A 187 -12.18 6.83 -49.20
N ALA A 188 -10.95 6.51 -48.80
CA ALA A 188 -9.90 6.12 -49.74
C ALA A 188 -10.26 4.84 -50.52
N ALA A 189 -10.81 3.82 -49.85
CA ALA A 189 -11.29 2.60 -50.48
C ALA A 189 -12.49 2.86 -51.40
N ARG A 190 -13.47 3.68 -50.96
CA ARG A 190 -14.60 4.13 -51.79
C ARG A 190 -14.12 4.87 -53.04
N ARG A 191 -13.09 5.71 -52.95
CA ARG A 191 -12.50 6.37 -54.13
C ARG A 191 -11.81 5.38 -55.06
N ARG A 192 -11.07 4.42 -54.49
CA ARG A 192 -10.35 3.38 -55.24
C ARG A 192 -11.26 2.52 -56.11
N TYR A 193 -12.45 2.19 -55.60
CA TYR A 193 -13.39 1.30 -56.27
C TYR A 193 -14.65 2.00 -56.84
N GLY A 194 -14.92 3.24 -56.42
CA GLY A 194 -16.05 4.06 -56.83
C GLY A 194 -15.75 5.06 -57.95
N GLY A 195 -14.49 5.21 -58.36
CA GLY A 195 -14.07 6.08 -59.48
C GLY A 195 -14.39 5.56 -60.89
N GLY A 196 -15.35 4.63 -61.02
CA GLY A 196 -15.77 4.03 -62.29
C GLY A 196 -17.23 4.33 -62.61
N ARG A 197 -17.56 5.61 -62.81
CA ARG A 197 -18.67 6.07 -63.66
C ARG A 197 -18.29 7.38 -64.32
#